data_AF-W0BF60-F1
#
_entry.id   AF-W0BF60-F1
#
_cell.length_a   1.000
_cell.length_b   1.000
_cell.length_c   1.000
_cell.angle_alpha   90.00
_cell.angle_beta   90.00
_cell.angle_gamma   90.00
#
_symmetry.space_group_name_H-M   'P 1'
#
loop_
_entity.id
_entity.type
_entity.pdbx_description
1 polymer ?
#
loop_
_entity_poly.entity_id
_entity_poly.type
_entity_poly.pdbx_seq_one_letter_code
_entity_poly.pdbx_strand_id
1 'polypeptide(L)'
;MLKQAVDTYSKSSKIIHWLSAVIVIAMLSLSFFLEDLPERHQPLGYLTHKSFGLVVLFLLFLRIIWIFYRGKPSLPPTVPGWQKILARSVQYGLYIFLFAMPMSGWIMSVAANRTPIFFGLFPVPLPITPNKELATFMNETHEVIAWILIVLIVLHVAGAMKHFFLDKDDVLQSMLPGSRKGKQDADALQSNTETGDQIRHLQQ
;
A
#
# COMPACT_ATOMS: atom_id res chain seq x y z
N MET A 1 28.51 14.36 -10.01
CA MET A 1 27.72 13.11 -10.07
C MET A 1 26.29 13.47 -10.46
N LEU A 2 25.85 13.07 -11.65
CA LEU A 2 24.48 13.31 -12.12
C LEU A 2 23.51 12.49 -11.25
N LYS A 3 22.63 13.14 -10.48
CA LYS A 3 21.51 12.46 -9.82
C LYS A 3 20.61 11.91 -10.93
N GLN A 4 20.58 10.59 -11.12
CA GLN A 4 19.59 10.00 -11.99
C GLN A 4 18.21 10.17 -11.35
N ALA A 5 17.33 10.92 -12.02
CA ALA A 5 15.96 11.14 -11.58
C ALA A 5 15.23 9.79 -11.55
N VAL A 6 14.71 9.41 -10.39
CA VAL A 6 13.80 8.26 -10.27
C VAL A 6 12.46 8.69 -10.85
N ASP A 7 11.91 7.89 -11.76
CA ASP A 7 10.54 8.09 -12.26
C ASP A 7 9.56 8.17 -11.08
N THR A 8 8.93 9.33 -10.92
CA THR A 8 8.01 9.55 -9.80
C THR A 8 6.68 8.85 -10.06
N TYR A 9 6.08 8.27 -9.03
CA TYR A 9 4.74 7.70 -9.13
C TYR A 9 3.71 8.74 -9.58
N SER A 10 2.70 8.29 -10.35
CA SER A 10 1.58 9.14 -10.73
C SER A 10 0.85 9.67 -9.49
N LYS A 11 0.23 10.86 -9.61
CA LYS A 11 -0.55 11.47 -8.51
C LYS A 11 -1.60 10.51 -7.94
N SER A 12 -2.32 9.79 -8.81
CA SER A 12 -3.34 8.82 -8.39
C SER A 12 -2.74 7.67 -7.60
N SER A 13 -1.57 7.15 -7.99
CA SER A 13 -0.90 6.07 -7.26
C SER A 13 -0.47 6.51 -5.86
N LYS A 14 0.02 7.75 -5.73
CA LYS A 14 0.36 8.34 -4.43
C LYS A 14 -0.87 8.48 -3.54
N ILE A 15 -1.97 9.01 -4.07
CA ILE A 15 -3.22 9.19 -3.31
C ILE A 15 -3.73 7.84 -2.81
N ILE A 16 -3.83 6.83 -3.69
CA ILE A 16 -4.28 5.49 -3.31
C ILE A 16 -3.36 4.91 -2.23
N HIS A 17 -2.03 5.03 -2.38
CA HIS A 17 -1.08 4.51 -1.40
C HIS A 17 -1.25 5.17 -0.01
N TRP A 18 -1.26 6.50 0.07
CA TRP A 18 -1.37 7.21 1.33
C TRP A 18 -2.74 7.03 1.98
N LEU A 19 -3.82 7.01 1.19
CA LEU A 19 -5.16 6.71 1.68
C LEU A 19 -5.21 5.30 2.29
N SER A 20 -4.69 4.29 1.57
CA SER A 20 -4.57 2.93 2.11
C SER A 20 -3.74 2.89 3.38
N ALA A 21 -2.59 3.58 3.42
CA ALA A 21 -1.71 3.58 4.59
C ALA A 21 -2.41 4.14 5.84
N VAL A 22 -3.09 5.28 5.70
CA VAL A 22 -3.84 5.90 6.81
C VAL A 22 -4.96 4.96 7.30
N ILE A 23 -5.75 4.39 6.37
CA ILE A 23 -6.84 3.47 6.74
C ILE A 23 -6.29 2.22 7.44
N VAL A 24 -5.20 1.62 6.93
CA VAL A 24 -4.60 0.42 7.52
C VAL A 24 -4.07 0.70 8.93
N ILE A 25 -3.37 1.82 9.14
CA ILE A 25 -2.86 2.19 10.47
C ILE A 25 -4.02 2.43 11.44
N ALA A 26 -5.02 3.22 11.04
CA ALA A 26 -6.21 3.44 11.84
C ALA A 26 -6.93 2.13 12.16
N MET A 27 -6.93 1.19 11.21
CA MET A 27 -7.59 -0.08 11.39
C MET A 27 -6.90 -1.02 12.35
N LEU A 28 -5.57 -1.11 12.25
CA LEU A 28 -4.76 -1.86 13.22
C LEU A 28 -4.95 -1.29 14.62
N SER A 29 -4.92 0.04 14.78
CA SER A 29 -5.20 0.69 16.06
C SER A 29 -6.61 0.37 16.56
N LEU A 30 -7.64 0.50 15.72
CA LEU A 30 -9.02 0.21 16.13
C LEU A 30 -9.19 -1.26 16.55
N SER A 31 -8.56 -2.22 15.89
CA SER A 31 -8.66 -3.63 16.29
C SER A 31 -8.10 -3.89 17.69
N PHE A 32 -6.99 -3.25 18.07
CA PHE A 32 -6.38 -3.47 19.39
C PHE A 32 -7.28 -3.04 20.54
N PHE A 33 -8.11 -2.01 20.33
CA PHE A 33 -8.99 -1.46 21.37
C PHE A 33 -10.45 -1.87 21.21
N LEU A 34 -10.77 -2.75 20.24
CA LEU A 34 -12.15 -3.03 19.86
C LEU A 34 -12.94 -3.68 21.00
N GLU A 35 -12.29 -4.59 21.72
CA GLU A 35 -12.86 -5.31 22.86
C GLU A 35 -12.91 -4.43 24.12
N ASP A 36 -12.03 -3.44 24.22
CA ASP A 36 -11.97 -2.47 25.33
C ASP A 36 -13.06 -1.37 25.21
N LEU A 37 -13.75 -1.27 24.07
CA LEU A 37 -14.83 -0.31 23.91
C LEU A 37 -16.00 -0.64 24.87
N PRO A 38 -16.68 0.38 25.43
CA PRO A 38 -17.93 0.16 26.16
C PRO A 38 -18.93 -0.63 25.29
N GLU A 39 -19.64 -1.59 25.88
CA GLU A 39 -20.52 -2.52 25.16
C GLU A 39 -21.48 -1.82 24.17
N ARG A 40 -22.00 -0.65 24.54
CA ARG A 40 -22.89 0.17 23.69
C ARG A 40 -22.25 0.65 22.37
N HIS A 41 -20.92 0.74 22.31
CA HIS A 41 -20.15 1.22 21.15
C HIS A 41 -19.50 0.09 20.36
N GLN A 42 -19.37 -1.12 20.92
CA GLN A 42 -18.76 -2.27 20.24
C GLN A 42 -19.43 -2.60 18.89
N PRO A 43 -20.78 -2.63 18.74
CA PRO A 43 -21.41 -2.93 17.46
C PRO A 43 -20.98 -1.97 16.35
N LEU A 44 -20.88 -0.67 16.67
CA LEU A 44 -20.42 0.35 15.71
C LEU A 44 -18.92 0.18 15.40
N GLY A 45 -18.11 -0.18 16.39
CA GLY A 45 -16.70 -0.53 16.20
C GLY A 45 -16.53 -1.68 15.22
N TYR A 46 -17.22 -2.80 15.44
CA TYR A 46 -17.16 -3.97 14.54
C TYR A 46 -17.70 -3.65 13.14
N LEU A 47 -18.78 -2.87 13.04
CA LEU A 47 -19.33 -2.42 11.76
C LEU A 47 -18.29 -1.61 10.97
N THR A 48 -17.67 -0.64 11.64
CA THR A 48 -16.61 0.21 11.09
C THR A 48 -15.43 -0.65 10.64
N HIS A 49 -14.97 -1.56 11.49
CA HIS A 49 -13.81 -2.40 11.22
C HIS A 49 -14.02 -3.32 10.01
N LYS A 50 -15.16 -4.01 9.94
CA LYS A 50 -15.49 -4.86 8.80
C LYS A 50 -15.63 -4.06 7.50
N SER A 51 -16.27 -2.88 7.57
CA SER A 51 -16.52 -2.06 6.38
C SER A 51 -15.23 -1.47 5.80
N PHE A 52 -14.37 -0.90 6.65
CA PHE A 52 -13.08 -0.39 6.20
C PHE A 52 -12.12 -1.51 5.78
N GLY A 53 -12.23 -2.71 6.36
CA GLY A 53 -11.54 -3.90 5.85
C GLY A 53 -11.87 -4.17 4.36
N LEU A 54 -13.15 -4.09 3.99
CA LEU A 54 -13.59 -4.23 2.60
C LEU A 54 -13.11 -3.05 1.71
N VAL A 55 -13.05 -1.83 2.25
CA VAL A 55 -12.49 -0.67 1.53
C VAL A 55 -11.00 -0.89 1.25
N VAL A 56 -10.22 -1.37 2.22
CA VAL A 56 -8.79 -1.69 2.02
C VAL A 56 -8.63 -2.75 0.93
N LEU A 57 -9.45 -3.80 0.94
CA LEU A 57 -9.46 -4.83 -0.10
C LEU A 57 -9.72 -4.22 -1.49
N PHE A 58 -10.71 -3.33 -1.61
CA PHE A 58 -11.02 -2.63 -2.85
C PHE A 58 -9.87 -1.72 -3.31
N LEU A 59 -9.28 -0.92 -2.41
CA LEU A 59 -8.13 -0.07 -2.72
C LEU A 59 -6.91 -0.88 -3.17
N LEU A 60 -6.71 -2.06 -2.58
CA LEU A 60 -5.66 -2.99 -2.98
C LEU A 60 -5.87 -3.45 -4.43
N PHE A 61 -7.09 -3.85 -4.82
CA PHE A 61 -7.39 -4.19 -6.21
C PHE A 61 -7.12 -3.03 -7.17
N LEU A 62 -7.59 -1.82 -6.84
CA LEU A 62 -7.29 -0.62 -7.63
C LEU A 62 -5.78 -0.40 -7.78
N ARG A 63 -5.01 -0.63 -6.71
CA ARG A 63 -3.56 -0.48 -6.72
C ARG A 63 -2.89 -1.53 -7.61
N ILE A 64 -3.31 -2.80 -7.55
CA ILE A 64 -2.78 -3.88 -8.40
C ILE A 64 -3.08 -3.56 -9.88
N ILE A 65 -4.31 -3.18 -10.19
CA ILE A 65 -4.72 -2.77 -11.54
C ILE A 65 -3.86 -1.60 -12.03
N TRP A 66 -3.65 -0.59 -11.19
CA TRP A 66 -2.82 0.57 -11.55
C TRP A 66 -1.38 0.18 -11.88
N ILE A 67 -0.77 -0.69 -11.06
CA ILE A 67 0.61 -1.17 -11.27
C ILE A 67 0.69 -2.01 -12.53
N PHE A 68 -0.31 -2.84 -12.81
CA PHE A 68 -0.36 -3.66 -14.03
C PHE A 68 -0.36 -2.80 -15.30
N TYR A 69 -1.13 -1.70 -15.32
CA TYR A 69 -1.21 -0.82 -16.49
C TYR A 69 -0.06 0.19 -16.62
N ARG A 70 0.44 0.73 -15.51
CA ARG A 70 1.42 1.84 -15.51
C ARG A 70 2.85 1.39 -15.25
N GLY A 71 3.04 0.15 -14.82
CA GLY A 71 4.31 -0.35 -14.34
C GLY A 71 4.71 0.25 -13.00
N LYS A 72 5.84 -0.22 -12.48
CA LYS A 72 6.45 0.27 -11.25
C LYS A 72 7.79 0.93 -11.58
N PRO A 73 8.08 2.13 -11.09
CA PRO A 73 9.40 2.74 -11.21
C PRO A 73 10.49 1.79 -10.74
N SER A 74 11.59 1.72 -11.49
CA SER A 74 12.75 0.92 -11.13
C SER A 74 13.45 1.53 -9.90
N LEU A 75 13.99 0.66 -9.04
CA LEU A 75 14.88 1.11 -7.97
C LEU A 75 16.19 1.60 -8.59
N PRO A 76 16.84 2.63 -8.01
CA PRO A 76 18.11 3.15 -8.52
C PRO A 76 19.14 2.03 -8.73
N PRO A 77 19.97 2.11 -9.80
CA PRO A 77 21.03 1.14 -10.05
C PRO A 77 21.98 0.98 -8.86
N THR A 78 22.19 2.07 -8.10
CA THR A 78 23.07 2.18 -6.93
C THR A 78 22.66 1.32 -5.73
N VAL A 79 21.43 0.80 -5.68
CA VAL A 79 20.98 -0.06 -4.57
C VAL A 79 21.54 -1.48 -4.75
N PRO A 80 22.23 -2.06 -3.73
CA PRO A 80 22.75 -3.41 -3.77
C PRO A 80 21.69 -4.47 -4.09
N GLY A 81 22.06 -5.54 -4.80
CA GLY A 81 21.13 -6.59 -5.23
C GLY A 81 20.33 -7.22 -4.08
N TRP A 82 20.96 -7.46 -2.94
CA TRP A 82 20.27 -8.01 -1.75
C TRP A 82 19.23 -7.05 -1.17
N GLN A 83 19.47 -5.73 -1.19
CA GLN A 83 18.48 -4.73 -0.75
C GLN A 83 17.30 -4.66 -1.72
N LYS A 84 17.55 -4.79 -3.03
CA LYS A 84 16.48 -4.88 -4.04
C LYS A 84 15.60 -6.10 -3.83
N ILE A 85 16.19 -7.26 -3.53
CA ILE A 85 15.45 -8.49 -3.23
C ILE A 85 14.61 -8.28 -1.96
N LEU A 86 15.22 -7.80 -0.88
CA LEU A 86 14.52 -7.59 0.39
C LEU A 86 13.35 -6.59 0.25
N ALA A 87 13.57 -5.46 -0.42
CA ALA A 87 12.54 -4.46 -0.68
C ALA A 87 11.36 -5.03 -1.48
N ARG A 88 11.65 -5.86 -2.51
CA ARG A 88 10.62 -6.54 -3.29
C ARG A 88 9.86 -7.58 -2.45
N SER A 89 10.57 -8.38 -1.66
CA SER A 89 9.95 -9.39 -0.78
C SER A 89 8.99 -8.74 0.23
N VAL A 90 9.41 -7.65 0.88
CA VAL A 90 8.55 -6.91 1.81
C VAL A 90 7.32 -6.36 1.07
N GLN A 91 7.50 -5.77 -0.11
CA GLN A 91 6.39 -5.19 -0.86
C GLN A 91 5.40 -6.24 -1.39
N TYR A 92 5.89 -7.38 -1.89
CA TYR A 92 5.02 -8.48 -2.32
C TYR A 92 4.34 -9.14 -1.14
N GLY A 93 5.06 -9.33 -0.02
CA GLY A 93 4.46 -9.78 1.24
C GLY A 93 3.32 -8.87 1.67
N LEU A 94 3.53 -7.55 1.66
CA LEU A 94 2.47 -6.59 1.96
C LEU A 94 1.26 -6.75 1.02
N TYR A 95 1.44 -6.96 -0.28
CA TYR A 95 0.28 -7.20 -1.16
C TYR A 95 -0.48 -8.47 -0.82
N ILE A 96 0.23 -9.57 -0.59
CA ILE A 96 -0.37 -10.87 -0.28
C ILE A 96 -1.14 -10.80 1.06
N PHE A 97 -0.49 -10.29 2.10
CA PHE A 97 -1.09 -10.26 3.43
C PHE A 97 -2.16 -9.18 3.58
N LEU A 98 -2.05 -8.06 2.85
CA LEU A 98 -3.11 -7.04 2.83
C LEU A 98 -4.36 -7.49 2.06
N PHE A 99 -4.22 -8.48 1.17
CA PHE A 99 -5.37 -9.18 0.58
C PHE A 99 -5.93 -10.21 1.56
N ALA A 100 -5.07 -11.06 2.12
CA ALA A 100 -5.46 -12.16 2.98
C ALA A 100 -6.12 -11.70 4.29
N MET A 101 -5.72 -10.54 4.83
CA MET A 101 -6.28 -9.97 6.06
C MET A 101 -7.80 -9.69 5.97
N PRO A 102 -8.30 -8.80 5.08
CA PRO A 102 -9.73 -8.58 4.96
C PRO A 102 -10.47 -9.81 4.44
N MET A 103 -9.83 -10.66 3.62
CA MET A 103 -10.45 -11.89 3.12
C MET A 103 -10.72 -12.90 4.25
N SER A 104 -9.73 -13.16 5.11
CA SER A 104 -9.90 -14.02 6.30
C SER A 104 -10.98 -13.49 7.23
N GLY A 105 -11.01 -12.18 7.50
CA GLY A 105 -12.04 -11.56 8.34
C GLY A 105 -13.46 -11.62 7.74
N TRP A 106 -13.56 -11.51 6.41
CA TRP A 106 -14.83 -11.64 5.69
C TRP A 106 -15.34 -13.09 5.71
N ILE A 107 -14.48 -14.07 5.41
CA ILE A 107 -14.80 -15.49 5.51
C ILE A 107 -15.20 -15.84 6.95
N MET A 108 -14.41 -15.43 7.94
CA MET A 108 -14.70 -15.61 9.37
C MET A 108 -16.11 -15.09 9.73
N SER A 109 -16.44 -13.87 9.30
CA SER A 109 -17.73 -13.25 9.59
C SER A 109 -18.90 -14.03 8.98
N VAL A 110 -18.79 -14.46 7.73
CA VAL A 110 -19.85 -15.24 7.06
C VAL A 110 -19.96 -16.64 7.66
N ALA A 111 -18.84 -17.32 7.91
CA ALA A 111 -18.82 -18.64 8.54
C ALA A 111 -19.39 -18.63 9.96
N ALA A 112 -19.26 -17.53 10.70
CA ALA A 112 -19.87 -17.32 12.01
C ALA A 112 -21.37 -16.94 11.95
N ASN A 113 -21.99 -16.97 10.76
CA ASN A 113 -23.37 -16.50 10.52
C ASN A 113 -23.58 -15.03 10.88
N ARG A 114 -22.54 -14.20 10.71
CA ARG A 114 -22.52 -12.76 11.01
C ARG A 114 -22.06 -11.96 9.79
N THR A 115 -22.77 -12.15 8.68
CA THR A 115 -22.48 -11.49 7.38
C THR A 115 -22.24 -10.00 7.58
N PRO A 116 -21.09 -9.46 7.11
CA PRO A 116 -20.81 -8.03 7.20
C PRO A 116 -21.88 -7.20 6.49
N ILE A 117 -22.30 -6.10 7.11
CA ILE A 117 -23.17 -5.10 6.47
C ILE A 117 -22.29 -3.89 6.14
N PHE A 118 -22.08 -3.61 4.86
CA PHE A 118 -21.19 -2.55 4.42
C PHE A 118 -21.71 -1.18 4.87
N PHE A 119 -21.06 -0.58 5.85
CA PHE A 119 -21.46 0.66 6.52
C PHE A 119 -22.95 0.71 6.94
N GLY A 120 -23.55 -0.45 7.21
CA GLY A 120 -24.98 -0.54 7.54
C GLY A 120 -25.93 -0.42 6.35
N LEU A 121 -25.42 -0.34 5.12
CA LEU A 121 -26.21 -0.10 3.90
C LEU A 121 -26.76 -1.39 3.28
N PHE A 122 -25.89 -2.38 3.05
CA PHE A 122 -26.26 -3.66 2.44
C PHE A 122 -25.36 -4.80 2.92
N PRO A 123 -25.88 -6.03 3.02
CA PRO A 123 -25.06 -7.20 3.40
C PRO A 123 -24.09 -7.56 2.27
N VAL A 124 -22.90 -8.05 2.65
CA VAL A 124 -21.88 -8.52 1.72
C VAL A 124 -21.66 -10.01 1.95
N PRO A 125 -22.49 -10.90 1.38
CA PRO A 125 -22.39 -12.33 1.60
C PRO A 125 -21.23 -12.97 0.81
N LEU A 126 -20.82 -14.15 1.25
CA LEU A 126 -20.02 -15.09 0.46
C LEU A 126 -20.81 -16.39 0.31
N PRO A 127 -20.58 -17.19 -0.75
CA PRO A 127 -21.22 -18.49 -0.95
C PRO A 127 -20.62 -19.55 -0.01
N ILE A 128 -20.71 -19.30 1.30
CA ILE A 128 -20.15 -20.12 2.37
C ILE A 128 -21.28 -20.40 3.35
N THR A 129 -21.49 -21.67 3.68
CA THR A 129 -22.43 -22.07 4.72
C THR A 129 -21.83 -21.82 6.11
N PRO A 130 -22.65 -21.45 7.11
CA PRO A 130 -22.15 -21.28 8.47
C PRO A 130 -21.41 -22.53 8.98
N ASN A 131 -20.20 -22.33 9.47
CA ASN A 131 -19.31 -23.38 9.97
C ASN A 131 -18.43 -22.81 11.08
N LYS A 132 -18.60 -23.30 12.31
CA LYS A 132 -17.89 -22.82 13.49
C LYS A 132 -16.38 -23.13 13.47
N GLU A 133 -16.00 -24.28 12.94
CA GLU A 133 -14.60 -24.68 12.81
C GLU A 133 -13.88 -23.73 11.84
N LEU A 134 -14.50 -23.47 10.67
CA LEU A 134 -13.97 -22.51 9.71
C LEU A 134 -13.87 -21.10 10.29
N ALA A 135 -14.89 -20.65 11.03
CA ALA A 135 -14.87 -19.35 11.69
C ALA A 135 -13.71 -19.22 12.70
N THR A 136 -13.47 -20.27 13.49
CA THR A 136 -12.39 -20.30 14.49
C THR A 136 -11.02 -20.29 13.81
N PHE A 137 -10.82 -21.15 12.81
CA PHE A 137 -9.58 -21.20 12.03
C PHE A 137 -9.29 -19.88 11.32
N MET A 138 -10.32 -19.23 10.76
CA MET A 138 -10.15 -17.94 10.10
C MET A 138 -9.91 -16.80 11.09
N ASN A 139 -10.40 -16.89 12.33
CA ASN A 139 -10.04 -15.95 13.39
C ASN A 139 -8.55 -16.05 13.74
N GLU A 140 -8.04 -17.25 14.01
CA GLU A 140 -6.61 -17.48 14.27
C GLU A 140 -5.74 -17.03 13.09
N THR A 141 -6.16 -17.36 11.87
CA THR A 141 -5.49 -16.92 10.64
C THR A 141 -5.46 -15.39 10.54
N HIS A 142 -6.56 -14.71 10.87
CA HIS A 142 -6.66 -13.25 10.85
C HIS A 142 -5.70 -12.61 11.85
N GLU A 143 -5.63 -13.14 13.07
CA GLU A 143 -4.71 -12.67 14.12
C GLU A 143 -3.23 -12.86 13.72
N VAL A 144 -2.87 -14.03 13.18
CA VAL A 144 -1.51 -14.30 12.71
C VAL A 144 -1.13 -13.36 11.56
N ILE A 145 -2.04 -13.15 10.60
CA ILE A 145 -1.81 -12.22 9.49
C ILE A 145 -1.64 -10.78 10.00
N ALA A 146 -2.38 -10.37 11.02
CA ALA A 146 -2.24 -9.03 11.62
C ALA A 146 -0.81 -8.80 12.13
N TRP A 147 -0.25 -9.75 12.88
CA TRP A 147 1.14 -9.67 13.36
C TRP A 147 2.17 -9.65 12.23
N ILE A 148 1.98 -10.49 11.21
CA ILE A 148 2.84 -10.49 10.01
C ILE A 148 2.79 -9.12 9.31
N LEU A 149 1.59 -8.55 9.15
CA LEU A 149 1.41 -7.22 8.55
C LEU A 149 2.10 -6.14 9.36
N ILE A 150 2.00 -6.15 10.68
CA ILE A 150 2.70 -5.19 11.55
C ILE A 150 4.21 -5.24 11.29
N VAL A 151 4.81 -6.43 11.31
CA VAL A 151 6.25 -6.61 11.05
C VAL A 151 6.62 -6.10 9.64
N LEU A 152 5.85 -6.47 8.62
CA LEU A 152 6.10 -6.03 7.25
C LEU A 152 5.96 -4.51 7.07
N ILE A 153 4.99 -3.88 7.74
CA ILE A 153 4.79 -2.43 7.73
C ILE A 153 6.00 -1.75 8.40
N VAL A 154 6.44 -2.25 9.55
CA VAL A 154 7.64 -1.72 10.25
C VAL A 154 8.87 -1.84 9.34
N LEU A 155 9.11 -3.00 8.74
CA LEU A 155 10.22 -3.20 7.80
C LEU A 155 10.12 -2.28 6.57
N HIS A 156 8.91 -2.07 6.05
CA HIS A 156 8.66 -1.19 4.92
C HIS A 156 8.99 0.27 5.24
N VAL A 157 8.49 0.77 6.37
CA VAL A 157 8.73 2.14 6.84
C VAL A 157 10.20 2.33 7.19
N ALA A 158 10.81 1.39 7.92
CA ALA A 158 12.23 1.43 8.26
C ALA A 158 13.12 1.43 7.01
N GLY A 159 12.77 0.62 5.99
CA GLY A 159 13.45 0.64 4.70
C GLY A 159 13.34 2.01 4.03
N ALA A 160 12.14 2.59 3.94
CA ALA A 160 11.94 3.92 3.35
C ALA A 160 12.71 5.02 4.10
N MET A 161 12.75 4.96 5.44
CA MET A 161 13.51 5.90 6.27
C MET A 161 15.03 5.72 6.11
N LYS A 162 15.54 4.49 6.07
CA LYS A 162 16.95 4.18 5.80
C LYS A 162 17.38 4.81 4.48
N HIS A 163 16.60 4.59 3.43
CA HIS A 163 16.85 5.12 2.10
C HIS A 163 16.87 6.65 2.06
N PHE A 164 15.96 7.29 2.80
CA PHE A 164 15.90 8.75 2.90
C PHE A 164 17.04 9.38 3.72
N PHE A 165 17.33 8.85 4.91
CA PHE A 165 18.29 9.46 5.84
C PHE A 165 19.74 9.02 5.60
N LEU A 166 19.97 7.74 5.32
CA LEU A 166 21.31 7.17 5.19
C LEU A 166 21.77 7.11 3.74
N ASP A 167 20.94 6.53 2.86
CA ASP A 167 21.31 6.35 1.45
C ASP A 167 21.10 7.64 0.62
N LYS A 168 20.37 8.62 1.19
CA LYS A 168 20.05 9.94 0.62
C LYS A 168 19.50 9.85 -0.81
N ASP A 169 18.72 8.81 -1.08
CA ASP A 169 18.09 8.62 -2.37
C ASP A 169 16.65 9.20 -2.41
N ASP A 170 16.09 9.26 -3.62
CA ASP A 170 14.79 9.88 -3.85
C ASP A 170 13.63 8.85 -3.70
N VAL A 171 13.85 7.68 -3.05
CA VAL A 171 12.82 6.60 -2.94
C VAL A 171 11.60 7.08 -2.16
N LEU A 172 11.78 7.69 -0.98
CA LEU A 172 10.65 8.26 -0.22
C LEU A 172 9.99 9.42 -0.99
N GLN A 173 10.82 10.27 -1.60
CA GLN A 173 10.36 11.42 -2.39
C GLN A 173 9.54 11.01 -3.62
N SER A 174 9.79 9.81 -4.17
CA SER A 174 9.01 9.27 -5.29
C SER A 174 7.54 9.04 -4.93
N MET A 175 7.22 8.88 -3.64
CA MET A 175 5.87 8.66 -3.10
C MET A 175 5.25 9.89 -2.44
N LEU A 176 6.04 10.92 -2.12
CA LEU A 176 5.49 12.14 -1.51
C LEU A 176 4.59 12.92 -2.49
N PRO A 177 3.42 13.42 -2.03
CA PRO A 177 2.60 14.32 -2.83
C PRO A 177 3.38 15.60 -3.15
N GLY A 178 3.32 16.08 -4.39
CA GLY A 178 4.01 17.30 -4.83
C GLY A 178 5.45 17.14 -5.33
N SER A 179 6.09 15.96 -5.16
CA SER A 179 7.41 15.70 -5.77
C SER A 179 7.29 15.66 -7.30
N ARG A 180 7.80 16.70 -7.96
CA ARG A 180 7.60 17.04 -9.39
C ARG A 180 8.92 16.94 -10.17
N LYS A 181 9.83 16.05 -9.79
CA LYS A 181 11.19 16.03 -10.32
C LYS A 181 11.29 15.42 -11.72
N GLY A 182 10.47 14.40 -12.03
CA GLY A 182 10.57 13.64 -13.28
C GLY A 182 10.23 14.41 -14.58
N LYS A 183 9.53 15.55 -14.52
CA LYS A 183 9.19 16.34 -15.72
C LYS A 183 10.17 17.49 -15.98
N GLN A 184 10.71 18.10 -14.92
CA GLN A 184 11.61 19.26 -15.05
C GLN A 184 12.98 18.87 -15.60
N ASP A 185 13.50 17.69 -15.23
CA ASP A 185 14.83 17.25 -15.68
C ASP A 185 14.82 16.80 -17.15
N ALA A 186 13.71 16.22 -17.63
CA ALA A 186 13.54 15.83 -19.04
C ALA A 186 13.37 17.06 -19.95
N ASP A 187 12.56 18.04 -19.53
CA ASP A 187 12.38 19.30 -20.27
C ASP A 187 13.70 20.11 -20.31
N ALA A 188 14.50 20.10 -19.24
CA ALA A 188 15.80 20.77 -19.17
C ALA A 188 16.91 20.08 -19.99
N LEU A 189 16.85 18.75 -20.13
CA LEU A 189 17.78 18.01 -21.00
C LEU A 189 17.44 18.23 -22.49
N GLN A 190 16.15 18.28 -22.84
CA GLN A 190 15.72 18.58 -24.20
C GLN A 190 16.08 20.02 -24.60
N SER A 191 15.85 21.01 -23.72
CA SER A 191 16.22 22.41 -24.01
C SER A 191 17.73 22.60 -24.23
N ASN A 192 18.56 21.90 -23.46
CA ASN A 192 20.02 22.00 -23.59
C ASN A 192 20.55 21.30 -24.85
N THR A 193 19.85 20.27 -25.34
CA THR A 193 20.21 19.57 -26.57
C THR A 193 19.86 20.40 -27.80
N GLU A 194 18.67 21.02 -27.83
CA GLU A 194 18.25 21.94 -28.89
C GLU A 194 19.14 23.19 -28.97
N THR A 195 19.52 23.75 -27.82
CA THR A 195 20.44 24.91 -27.76
C THR A 195 21.85 24.53 -28.26
N GLY A 196 22.33 23.34 -27.93
CA GLY A 196 23.63 22.84 -28.39
C GLY A 196 23.69 22.61 -29.90
N ASP A 197 22.62 22.08 -30.50
CA ASP A 197 22.54 21.88 -31.95
C ASP A 197 22.38 23.20 -32.72
N GLN A 198 21.65 24.19 -32.17
CA GLN A 198 21.59 25.53 -32.77
C GLN A 198 22.95 26.23 -32.81
N ILE A 199 23.76 26.09 -31.76
CA ILE A 199 25.10 26.70 -31.72
C ILE A 199 26.03 26.03 -32.75
N ARG A 200 25.92 24.71 -32.96
CA ARG A 200 26.70 24.01 -34.00
C ARG A 200 26.36 24.44 -35.42
N HIS A 201 25.09 24.76 -35.69
CA HIS A 201 24.66 25.23 -37.00
C HIS A 201 25.07 26.67 -37.33
N LEU A 202 25.39 27.50 -36.33
CA LEU A 202 25.85 28.88 -36.53
C LEU A 202 27.38 29.01 -36.67
N GLN A 203 28.12 27.92 -36.50
CA GLN A 203 29.59 27.87 -36.62
C GLN A 203 30.07 27.19 -37.91
N GLN A 204 29.17 26.97 -38.88
CA GLN A 204 29.45 26.49 -40.24
C GLN A 204 29.08 27.57 -41.25
#